data_AF-A0A813DDJ1-F1
#
_entry.id   AF-A0A813DDJ1-F1
#
_cell.length_a   1.000
_cell.length_b   1.000
_cell.length_c   1.000
_cell.angle_alpha   90.00
_cell.angle_beta   90.00
_cell.angle_gamma   90.00
#
_symmetry.space_group_name_H-M   'P 1'
#
loop_
_entity.id
_entity.type
_entity.pdbx_description
1 polymer ?
#
loop_
_entity_poly.entity_id
_entity_poly.type
_entity_poly.pdbx_seq_one_letter_code
_entity_poly.pdbx_strand_id
1 'polypeptide(L)'
;MTKFVLIAALGAIASVSAAGPDAVNLGEAGTYAILSKAGISTVPTSAITGNIGVSPIDSKAITGFSLMADSTNTFATSTQVTGSVYAVDYTSPTPAELTVTIGNMETAYTDAAGRATPDHTNLEAGDLGGLTLVPGLYKFGSDVTIPTDCTINGSSTDTWIFQVTGNLIMAANMRITLIGGAKASNIVWQVAGYVEVEAGAHMEGILLVKTKVDFRTGSSLNGRILAQTAVTLQSSTVTQPTQPDLRRILAQTADILRLFLCGRASKLLGFQTELIEKIRRIEARYMHPIGILADMQGPKQRCGKFEDPEGVELVAGQTFRFDLDAALGDTRRVQLPHPEILLALEPGRSLLLDDGKLRMRVLEAGCTLEGKDLVLKSQNDRPSNDVESCPPFVVCRVEVGGRLGAKKGVNTPDVLLAMSPITPKDRVDIKFACQSDVDWIAMSFVQRHEDMLELRKLVKEEGGSSIKLLAKIEKPAAVKDLVNILEACDGVMVARGDLGVEMNPEQVPFVQKDIILKARAAGKPVIVATQMLESMISCPTPTRAECSDVANAILDGCDAVMLSGESAVGKYPAECVAMQRRVIEAAEAQRETSAANSHARSSLGVANMRPSD
;
A
#
# COMPACT_ATOMS: atom_id res chain seq x y z
N MET A 1 10.62 27.23 0.84
CA MET A 1 10.80 25.85 1.31
C MET A 1 10.14 24.95 0.30
N THR A 2 10.90 24.05 -0.31
CA THR A 2 10.40 23.00 -1.20
C THR A 2 9.44 22.11 -0.39
N LYS A 3 8.24 21.85 -0.89
CA LYS A 3 7.28 20.98 -0.21
C LYS A 3 7.60 19.51 -0.40
N PHE A 4 7.22 18.71 0.60
CA PHE A 4 7.59 17.30 0.70
C PHE A 4 6.51 16.38 0.10
N VAL A 5 6.94 15.31 -0.57
CA VAL A 5 6.10 14.20 -1.05
C VAL A 5 6.12 13.09 0.00
N LEU A 6 4.97 12.82 0.64
CA LEU A 6 4.79 11.71 1.56
C LEU A 6 4.13 10.54 0.83
N ILE A 7 4.74 9.35 0.90
CA ILE A 7 4.23 8.16 0.21
C ILE A 7 3.97 7.07 1.25
N ALA A 8 2.80 6.41 1.19
CA ALA A 8 2.61 5.16 1.94
C ALA A 8 3.52 4.07 1.36
N ALA A 9 4.42 3.54 2.20
CA ALA A 9 5.15 2.33 1.89
C ALA A 9 4.19 1.13 1.95
N LEU A 10 4.48 0.07 1.18
CA LEU A 10 3.66 -1.14 1.13
C LEU A 10 3.39 -1.67 2.55
N GLY A 11 2.21 -1.38 3.09
CA GLY A 11 1.70 -1.99 4.32
C GLY A 11 0.98 -3.28 3.99
N ALA A 12 1.17 -4.31 4.81
CA ALA A 12 0.47 -5.58 4.67
C ALA A 12 -1.05 -5.36 4.62
N ILE A 13 -1.66 -5.74 3.50
CA ILE A 13 -3.12 -5.76 3.32
C ILE A 13 -3.71 -6.77 4.31
N ALA A 14 -4.91 -6.48 4.83
CA ALA A 14 -5.75 -7.47 5.46
C ALA A 14 -5.85 -8.69 4.54
N SER A 15 -5.26 -9.80 4.97
CA SER A 15 -5.19 -11.03 4.22
C SER A 15 -6.57 -11.46 3.72
N VAL A 16 -6.83 -11.29 2.42
CA VAL A 16 -7.28 -12.45 1.66
C VAL A 16 -6.13 -13.43 1.82
N SER A 17 -6.38 -14.60 2.43
CA SER A 17 -5.35 -15.62 2.54
C SER A 17 -4.85 -15.88 1.13
N ALA A 18 -3.62 -15.48 0.81
CA ALA A 18 -2.97 -15.88 -0.43
C ALA A 18 -2.99 -17.40 -0.47
N ALA A 19 -3.55 -17.98 -1.52
CA ALA A 19 -3.50 -19.41 -1.76
C ALA A 19 -2.14 -19.75 -2.39
N GLY A 20 -1.64 -20.96 -2.10
CA GLY A 20 -0.35 -21.43 -2.57
C GLY A 20 0.79 -21.24 -1.56
N PRO A 21 2.03 -21.64 -1.93
CA PRO A 21 3.21 -21.57 -1.07
C PRO A 21 3.72 -20.13 -0.89
N ASP A 22 4.48 -19.84 0.18
CA ASP A 22 5.06 -18.52 0.38
C ASP A 22 5.89 -18.06 -0.83
N ALA A 23 5.91 -16.76 -1.14
CA ALA A 23 6.68 -16.25 -2.26
C ALA A 23 8.19 -16.58 -2.13
N VAL A 24 8.85 -16.86 -3.27
CA VAL A 24 10.30 -17.09 -3.30
C VAL A 24 11.03 -15.76 -3.22
N ASN A 25 11.91 -15.60 -2.23
CA ASN A 25 12.67 -14.37 -2.07
C ASN A 25 13.83 -14.32 -3.08
N LEU A 26 13.72 -13.43 -4.07
CA LEU A 26 14.76 -13.26 -5.11
C LEU A 26 15.92 -12.35 -4.66
N GLY A 27 15.81 -11.66 -3.52
CA GLY A 27 16.77 -10.63 -3.12
C GLY A 27 17.07 -9.64 -4.25
N GLU A 28 18.36 -9.31 -4.43
CA GLU A 28 18.83 -8.41 -5.50
C GLU A 28 18.63 -8.97 -6.91
N ALA A 29 18.56 -10.29 -7.10
CA ALA A 29 18.28 -10.90 -8.40
C ALA A 29 16.89 -10.50 -8.93
N GLY A 30 15.97 -10.16 -8.02
CA GLY A 30 14.66 -9.61 -8.34
C GLY A 30 14.69 -8.22 -9.01
N THR A 31 15.85 -7.62 -9.23
CA THR A 31 15.98 -6.34 -9.96
C THR A 31 16.34 -6.52 -11.44
N TYR A 32 16.58 -7.76 -11.89
CA TYR A 32 17.00 -8.10 -13.24
C TYR A 32 15.88 -8.79 -14.03
N ALA A 33 15.70 -8.38 -15.28
CA ALA A 33 14.92 -9.11 -16.27
C ALA A 33 15.65 -10.40 -16.68
N ILE A 34 16.97 -10.32 -16.88
CA ILE A 34 17.82 -11.46 -17.25
C ILE A 34 19.09 -11.46 -16.41
N LEU A 35 19.39 -12.55 -15.72
CA LEU A 35 20.63 -12.76 -14.98
C LEU A 35 21.22 -14.12 -15.35
N SER A 36 22.52 -14.15 -15.63
CA SER A 36 23.21 -15.36 -16.09
C SER A 36 24.62 -15.48 -15.53
N LYS A 37 25.11 -16.72 -15.36
CA LYS A 37 26.51 -16.98 -14.97
C LYS A 37 27.47 -17.21 -16.13
N ALA A 38 26.98 -17.67 -17.28
CA ALA A 38 27.82 -18.12 -18.39
C ALA A 38 27.63 -17.34 -19.70
N GLY A 39 26.66 -16.42 -19.77
CA GLY A 39 26.50 -15.50 -20.89
C GLY A 39 25.05 -15.29 -21.32
N ILE A 40 24.82 -14.18 -22.00
CA ILE A 40 23.52 -13.81 -22.58
C ILE A 40 23.76 -13.49 -24.05
N SER A 41 23.06 -14.17 -24.95
CA SER A 41 23.21 -13.95 -26.39
C SER A 41 21.88 -13.66 -27.05
N THR A 42 21.91 -12.80 -28.08
CA THR A 42 20.74 -12.54 -28.92
C THR A 42 21.11 -12.52 -30.41
N VAL A 43 20.54 -13.44 -31.18
CA VAL A 43 20.64 -13.43 -32.66
C VAL A 43 19.40 -14.11 -33.26
N PRO A 44 18.54 -13.40 -34.01
CA PRO A 44 18.53 -11.96 -34.29
C PRO A 44 18.20 -11.09 -33.05
N THR A 45 18.16 -9.77 -33.22
CA THR A 45 17.98 -8.80 -32.12
C THR A 45 16.67 -8.97 -31.36
N SER A 46 16.73 -8.95 -30.03
CA SER A 46 15.61 -9.10 -29.10
C SER A 46 15.24 -7.76 -28.44
N ALA A 47 14.10 -7.68 -27.76
CA ALA A 47 13.65 -6.51 -27.00
C ALA A 47 13.47 -6.86 -25.52
N ILE A 48 14.20 -6.16 -24.65
CA ILE A 48 14.24 -6.42 -23.21
C ILE A 48 13.77 -5.16 -22.47
N THR A 49 12.83 -5.32 -21.54
CA THR A 49 12.44 -4.28 -20.58
C THR A 49 12.85 -4.70 -19.19
N GLY A 50 13.83 -4.00 -18.61
CA GLY A 50 14.48 -4.31 -17.34
C GLY A 50 15.99 -4.54 -17.48
N ASN A 51 16.67 -4.71 -16.34
CA ASN A 51 18.13 -4.85 -16.31
C ASN A 51 18.58 -6.24 -16.77
N ILE A 52 19.75 -6.33 -17.40
CA ILE A 52 20.41 -7.61 -17.69
C ILE A 52 21.79 -7.67 -17.05
N GLY A 53 22.23 -8.86 -16.61
CA GLY A 53 23.48 -9.00 -15.88
C GLY A 53 24.19 -10.33 -16.13
N VAL A 54 25.52 -10.30 -16.18
CA VAL A 54 26.36 -11.51 -16.15
C VAL A 54 27.40 -11.47 -15.04
N SER A 55 27.55 -12.57 -14.30
CA SER A 55 28.62 -12.78 -13.32
C SER A 55 28.69 -14.26 -12.95
N PRO A 56 29.88 -14.88 -12.82
CA PRO A 56 31.20 -14.25 -12.72
C PRO A 56 31.91 -14.05 -14.07
N ILE A 57 31.21 -14.20 -15.19
CA ILE A 57 31.79 -13.96 -16.53
C ILE A 57 31.76 -12.47 -16.91
N ASP A 58 32.66 -12.07 -17.80
CA ASP A 58 32.81 -10.69 -18.27
C ASP A 58 31.75 -10.27 -19.30
N SER A 59 31.71 -8.97 -19.59
CA SER A 59 30.80 -8.34 -20.55
C SER A 59 30.88 -8.92 -21.97
N LYS A 60 31.99 -9.58 -22.35
CA LYS A 60 32.13 -10.20 -23.68
C LYS A 60 31.23 -11.42 -23.85
N ALA A 61 30.76 -12.00 -22.76
CA ALA A 61 29.74 -13.05 -22.79
C ALA A 61 28.32 -12.52 -23.05
N ILE A 62 28.14 -11.19 -23.10
CA ILE A 62 26.90 -10.56 -23.57
C ILE A 62 27.05 -10.25 -25.07
N THR A 63 26.54 -11.13 -25.92
CA THR A 63 26.76 -11.09 -27.37
C THR A 63 25.49 -10.71 -28.14
N GLY A 64 25.63 -9.95 -29.23
CA GLY A 64 24.51 -9.52 -30.07
C GLY A 64 23.75 -8.26 -29.60
N PHE A 65 24.14 -7.68 -28.45
CA PHE A 65 23.47 -6.51 -27.87
C PHE A 65 24.05 -5.15 -28.28
N SER A 66 25.22 -5.11 -28.95
CA SER A 66 25.91 -3.87 -29.30
C SER A 66 26.06 -2.90 -28.11
N LEU A 67 26.73 -3.39 -27.05
CA LEU A 67 26.84 -2.68 -25.78
C LEU A 67 27.64 -1.38 -25.91
N MET A 68 27.15 -0.33 -25.25
CA MET A 68 27.84 0.94 -25.09
C MET A 68 28.02 1.23 -23.60
N ALA A 69 29.27 1.23 -23.12
CA ALA A 69 29.56 1.57 -21.73
C ALA A 69 29.09 2.99 -21.40
N ASP A 70 28.55 3.18 -20.20
CA ASP A 70 28.29 4.50 -19.65
C ASP A 70 29.61 5.24 -19.34
N SER A 71 29.53 6.56 -19.23
CA SER A 71 30.62 7.47 -18.83
C SER A 71 31.37 7.06 -17.56
N THR A 72 30.69 6.43 -16.59
CA THR A 72 31.30 5.94 -15.35
C THR A 72 31.85 4.52 -15.48
N ASN A 73 31.54 3.83 -16.58
CA ASN A 73 31.87 2.43 -16.83
C ASN A 73 31.38 1.47 -15.72
N THR A 74 30.38 1.86 -14.93
CA THR A 74 29.74 1.00 -13.93
C THR A 74 28.65 0.11 -14.54
N PHE A 75 28.11 0.49 -15.70
CA PHE A 75 27.16 -0.30 -16.49
C PHE A 75 27.29 0.05 -17.98
N ALA A 76 26.57 -0.68 -18.83
CA ALA A 76 26.43 -0.39 -20.25
C ALA A 76 24.96 -0.27 -20.64
N THR A 77 24.73 0.27 -21.84
CA THR A 77 23.41 0.43 -22.45
C THR A 77 23.36 -0.30 -23.80
N SER A 78 22.14 -0.57 -24.27
CA SER A 78 21.87 -1.16 -25.58
C SER A 78 20.52 -0.65 -26.09
N THR A 79 20.37 -0.45 -27.40
CA THR A 79 19.07 -0.12 -28.00
C THR A 79 18.03 -1.22 -27.85
N GLN A 80 18.48 -2.45 -27.55
CA GLN A 80 17.62 -3.62 -27.31
C GLN A 80 17.16 -3.70 -25.84
N VAL A 81 17.71 -2.89 -24.93
CA VAL A 81 17.48 -2.99 -23.49
C VAL A 81 16.94 -1.66 -22.97
N THR A 82 15.67 -1.65 -22.56
CA THR A 82 15.08 -0.58 -21.75
C THR A 82 15.43 -0.85 -20.29
N GLY A 83 16.66 -0.52 -19.92
CA GLY A 83 17.29 -0.84 -18.64
C GLY A 83 18.81 -0.67 -18.73
N SER A 84 19.53 -1.15 -17.71
CA SER A 84 20.99 -1.16 -17.67
C SER A 84 21.55 -2.57 -17.82
N VAL A 85 22.72 -2.67 -18.45
CA VAL A 85 23.47 -3.90 -18.68
C VAL A 85 24.64 -3.93 -17.70
N TYR A 86 24.79 -5.00 -16.93
CA TYR A 86 25.82 -5.13 -15.90
C TYR A 86 26.71 -6.35 -16.16
N ALA A 87 28.00 -6.23 -15.89
CA ALA A 87 28.97 -7.32 -15.98
C ALA A 87 30.07 -7.15 -14.92
N VAL A 88 30.73 -8.25 -14.56
CA VAL A 88 31.69 -8.28 -13.44
C VAL A 88 32.99 -7.50 -13.73
N ASP A 89 33.28 -7.20 -14.99
CA ASP A 89 34.45 -6.44 -15.44
C ASP A 89 34.23 -4.91 -15.44
N TYR A 90 33.02 -4.46 -15.09
CA TYR A 90 32.71 -3.06 -14.93
C TYR A 90 33.25 -2.45 -13.63
N THR A 91 33.30 -1.13 -13.60
CA THR A 91 33.86 -0.36 -12.48
C THR A 91 33.01 -0.54 -11.21
N SER A 92 33.68 -0.51 -10.06
CA SER A 92 33.06 -0.56 -8.72
C SER A 92 31.92 0.46 -8.59
N PRO A 93 30.77 0.12 -7.96
CA PRO A 93 30.53 -1.06 -7.10
C PRO A 93 30.02 -2.33 -7.82
N THR A 94 29.86 -2.29 -9.14
CA THR A 94 29.17 -3.33 -9.93
C THR A 94 29.62 -4.77 -9.68
N PRO A 95 30.94 -5.10 -9.60
CA PRO A 95 31.36 -6.49 -9.41
C PRO A 95 30.92 -7.08 -8.06
N ALA A 96 30.98 -6.28 -6.99
CA ALA A 96 30.55 -6.70 -5.66
C ALA A 96 29.03 -6.88 -5.60
N GLU A 97 28.27 -5.94 -6.19
CA GLU A 97 26.81 -6.03 -6.27
C GLU A 97 26.36 -7.27 -7.06
N LEU A 98 27.01 -7.55 -8.20
CA LEU A 98 26.71 -8.73 -9.00
C LEU A 98 27.02 -10.05 -8.27
N THR A 99 28.09 -10.09 -7.46
CA THR A 99 28.40 -11.27 -6.64
C THR A 99 27.27 -11.58 -5.66
N VAL A 100 26.75 -10.55 -4.98
CA VAL A 100 25.58 -10.69 -4.08
C VAL A 100 24.32 -11.07 -4.88
N THR A 101 24.13 -10.46 -6.05
CA THR A 101 22.97 -10.71 -6.91
C THR A 101 22.92 -12.16 -7.38
N ILE A 102 24.05 -12.73 -7.84
CA ILE A 102 24.14 -14.14 -8.23
C ILE A 102 23.91 -15.07 -7.03
N GLY A 103 24.48 -14.76 -5.86
CA GLY A 103 24.22 -15.52 -4.64
C GLY A 103 22.73 -15.55 -4.25
N ASN A 104 22.03 -14.43 -4.40
CA ASN A 104 20.58 -14.35 -4.17
C ASN A 104 19.79 -15.20 -5.19
N MET A 105 20.20 -15.21 -6.46
CA MET A 105 19.61 -16.09 -7.48
C MET A 105 19.77 -17.58 -7.12
N GLU A 106 20.96 -18.01 -6.70
CA GLU A 106 21.24 -19.39 -6.30
C GLU A 106 20.46 -19.79 -5.03
N THR A 107 20.34 -18.85 -4.09
CA THR A 107 19.55 -19.03 -2.87
C THR A 107 18.07 -19.19 -3.20
N ALA A 108 17.53 -18.33 -4.07
CA ALA A 108 16.15 -18.42 -4.54
C ALA A 108 15.87 -19.75 -5.27
N TYR A 109 16.79 -20.19 -6.12
CA TYR A 109 16.68 -21.50 -6.78
C TYR A 109 16.62 -22.63 -5.75
N THR A 110 17.50 -22.59 -4.75
CA THR A 110 17.58 -23.62 -3.70
C THR A 110 16.35 -23.63 -2.82
N ASP A 111 15.83 -22.45 -2.45
CA ASP A 111 14.55 -22.29 -1.73
C ASP A 111 13.40 -22.92 -2.51
N ALA A 112 13.20 -22.51 -3.77
CA ALA A 112 12.13 -23.00 -4.62
C ALA A 112 12.21 -24.53 -4.82
N ALA A 113 13.41 -25.07 -5.06
CA ALA A 113 13.64 -26.52 -5.21
C ALA A 113 13.43 -27.29 -3.89
N GLY A 114 13.65 -26.63 -2.75
CA GLY A 114 13.59 -27.19 -1.41
C GLY A 114 12.20 -27.16 -0.77
N ARG A 115 11.22 -26.47 -1.38
CA ARG A 115 9.84 -26.43 -0.85
C ARG A 115 9.29 -27.86 -0.67
N ALA A 116 8.79 -28.13 0.54
CA ALA A 116 8.25 -29.42 0.93
C ALA A 116 6.73 -29.47 0.69
N THR A 117 6.15 -30.67 0.76
CA THR A 117 4.69 -30.94 0.70
C THR A 117 4.01 -30.38 -0.56
N PRO A 118 4.24 -30.97 -1.75
CA PRO A 118 3.57 -30.52 -2.97
C PRO A 118 2.07 -30.80 -2.92
N ASP A 119 1.28 -29.83 -3.39
CA ASP A 119 -0.16 -29.98 -3.62
C ASP A 119 -0.43 -30.93 -4.81
N HIS A 120 0.48 -30.91 -5.79
CA HIS A 120 0.40 -31.74 -6.99
C HIS A 120 1.73 -32.42 -7.28
N THR A 121 1.70 -33.74 -7.48
CA THR A 121 2.89 -34.53 -7.85
C THR A 121 2.68 -35.17 -9.22
N ASN A 122 3.58 -34.89 -10.16
CA ASN A 122 3.57 -35.37 -11.54
C ASN A 122 2.20 -35.19 -12.23
N LEU A 123 1.59 -34.02 -12.06
CA LEU A 123 0.29 -33.70 -12.67
C LEU A 123 0.34 -33.97 -14.18
N GLU A 124 -0.61 -34.77 -14.68
CA GLU A 124 -0.69 -35.19 -16.09
C GLU A 124 0.65 -35.70 -16.67
N ALA A 125 1.45 -36.38 -15.84
CA ALA A 125 2.79 -36.86 -16.20
C ALA A 125 3.74 -35.78 -16.75
N GLY A 126 3.48 -34.51 -16.44
CA GLY A 126 4.26 -33.36 -16.91
C GLY A 126 3.64 -32.63 -18.12
N ASP A 127 2.54 -33.11 -18.69
CA ASP A 127 1.84 -32.40 -19.78
C ASP A 127 0.85 -31.37 -19.21
N LEU A 128 1.19 -30.09 -19.31
CA LEU A 128 0.34 -29.00 -18.81
C LEU A 128 -0.60 -28.40 -19.88
N GLY A 129 -0.63 -28.98 -21.08
CA GLY A 129 -1.46 -28.50 -22.18
C GLY A 129 -2.95 -28.53 -21.86
N GLY A 130 -3.65 -27.42 -22.13
CA GLY A 130 -5.10 -27.29 -21.92
C GLY A 130 -5.53 -27.15 -20.46
N LEU A 131 -4.60 -27.24 -19.50
CA LEU A 131 -4.93 -27.20 -18.08
C LEU A 131 -5.20 -25.78 -17.58
N THR A 132 -6.03 -25.68 -16.55
CA THR A 132 -6.15 -24.49 -15.71
C THR A 132 -5.52 -24.77 -14.35
N LEU A 133 -4.38 -24.12 -14.10
CA LEU A 133 -3.54 -24.32 -12.92
C LEU A 133 -3.93 -23.32 -11.83
N VAL A 134 -4.30 -23.85 -10.67
CA VAL A 134 -4.71 -23.08 -9.48
C VAL A 134 -3.50 -22.86 -8.55
N PRO A 135 -3.57 -21.93 -7.59
CA PRO A 135 -2.42 -21.65 -6.71
C PRO A 135 -1.95 -22.90 -5.98
N GLY A 136 -0.63 -23.14 -5.94
CA GLY A 136 -0.08 -24.35 -5.35
C GLY A 136 1.38 -24.64 -5.67
N LEU A 137 1.92 -25.64 -4.96
CA LEU A 137 3.23 -26.24 -5.19
C LEU A 137 3.08 -27.49 -6.06
N TYR A 138 3.67 -27.44 -7.25
CA TYR A 138 3.69 -28.51 -8.24
C TYR A 138 5.07 -29.14 -8.29
N LYS A 139 5.15 -30.48 -8.21
CA LYS A 139 6.41 -31.21 -8.26
C LYS A 139 6.43 -32.24 -9.36
N PHE A 140 7.43 -32.18 -10.23
CA PHE A 140 7.64 -33.11 -11.34
C PHE A 140 9.00 -33.78 -11.21
N GLY A 141 9.00 -35.12 -11.23
CA GLY A 141 10.20 -35.96 -11.23
C GLY A 141 10.81 -36.17 -12.61
N SER A 142 10.25 -35.56 -13.65
CA SER A 142 10.61 -35.71 -15.06
C SER A 142 10.49 -34.38 -15.80
N ASP A 143 10.58 -34.43 -17.12
CA ASP A 143 10.33 -33.29 -18.00
C ASP A 143 8.86 -32.84 -17.89
N VAL A 144 8.66 -31.54 -18.13
CA VAL A 144 7.36 -30.87 -18.21
C VAL A 144 7.21 -30.26 -19.60
N THR A 145 6.08 -30.48 -20.25
CA THR A 145 5.77 -29.97 -21.58
C THR A 145 4.51 -29.12 -21.58
N ILE A 146 4.48 -28.09 -22.42
CA ILE A 146 3.28 -27.28 -22.71
C ILE A 146 3.00 -27.39 -24.22
N PRO A 147 2.38 -28.49 -24.68
CA PRO A 147 2.12 -28.75 -26.09
C PRO A 147 0.92 -27.97 -26.65
N THR A 148 0.01 -27.52 -25.77
CA THR A 148 -1.12 -26.66 -26.08
C THR A 148 -1.21 -25.50 -25.07
N ASP A 149 -2.02 -24.47 -25.36
CA ASP A 149 -2.24 -23.34 -24.45
C ASP A 149 -2.60 -23.82 -23.03
N CYS A 150 -2.09 -23.13 -22.00
CA CYS A 150 -2.45 -23.40 -20.61
C CYS A 150 -2.85 -22.10 -19.90
N THR A 151 -3.62 -22.24 -18.82
CA THR A 151 -4.15 -21.11 -18.06
C THR A 151 -3.67 -21.19 -16.62
N ILE A 152 -3.28 -20.06 -16.05
CA ILE A 152 -2.99 -19.91 -14.61
C ILE A 152 -4.07 -19.01 -14.01
N ASN A 153 -4.84 -19.54 -13.06
CA ASN A 153 -6.01 -18.88 -12.49
C ASN A 153 -5.86 -18.69 -10.99
N GLY A 154 -5.87 -17.44 -10.54
CA GLY A 154 -5.87 -17.08 -9.12
C GLY A 154 -5.93 -15.57 -8.95
N SER A 155 -5.94 -15.12 -7.71
CA SER A 155 -5.94 -13.70 -7.35
C SER A 155 -4.55 -13.08 -7.50
N SER A 156 -4.48 -11.75 -7.35
CA SER A 156 -3.21 -11.01 -7.40
C SER A 156 -2.24 -11.28 -6.25
N THR A 157 -2.70 -11.98 -5.21
CA THR A 157 -1.91 -12.34 -4.03
C THR A 157 -1.50 -13.81 -4.02
N ASP A 158 -2.11 -14.63 -4.86
CA ASP A 158 -1.85 -16.07 -4.89
C ASP A 158 -0.52 -16.40 -5.58
N THR A 159 0.01 -17.58 -5.30
CA THR A 159 1.36 -18.01 -5.71
C THR A 159 1.39 -19.40 -6.32
N TRP A 160 2.35 -19.61 -7.23
CA TRP A 160 2.61 -20.88 -7.89
C TRP A 160 4.11 -21.18 -7.86
N ILE A 161 4.46 -22.39 -7.46
CA ILE A 161 5.85 -22.87 -7.58
C ILE A 161 5.81 -24.21 -8.32
N PHE A 162 6.49 -24.26 -9.46
CA PHE A 162 6.68 -25.48 -10.26
C PHE A 162 8.13 -25.96 -10.06
N GLN A 163 8.29 -27.12 -9.40
CA GLN A 163 9.57 -27.80 -9.22
C GLN A 163 9.73 -28.87 -10.31
N VAL A 164 10.67 -28.66 -11.22
CA VAL A 164 10.92 -29.55 -12.37
C VAL A 164 12.33 -30.11 -12.27
N THR A 165 12.47 -31.42 -12.06
CA THR A 165 13.79 -32.07 -12.04
C THR A 165 14.34 -32.34 -13.44
N GLY A 166 13.48 -32.42 -14.44
CA GLY A 166 13.83 -32.52 -15.86
C GLY A 166 13.88 -31.17 -16.56
N ASN A 167 13.50 -31.17 -17.83
CA ASN A 167 13.43 -29.99 -18.70
C ASN A 167 12.02 -29.40 -18.70
N LEU A 168 11.90 -28.11 -19.07
CA LEU A 168 10.62 -27.46 -19.33
C LEU A 168 10.58 -27.00 -20.79
N ILE A 169 9.66 -27.56 -21.56
CA ILE A 169 9.60 -27.35 -23.01
C ILE A 169 8.21 -26.83 -23.38
N MET A 170 8.16 -25.65 -23.99
CA MET A 170 6.92 -25.03 -24.45
C MET A 170 6.87 -25.05 -25.98
N ALA A 171 5.81 -25.63 -26.56
CA ALA A 171 5.67 -25.79 -27.99
C ALA A 171 5.41 -24.45 -28.73
N ALA A 172 5.69 -24.44 -30.03
CA ALA A 172 5.62 -23.24 -30.85
C ALA A 172 4.21 -22.63 -30.88
N ASN A 173 4.13 -21.30 -30.86
CA ASN A 173 2.90 -20.50 -30.91
C ASN A 173 1.91 -20.73 -29.75
N MET A 174 2.31 -21.45 -28.70
CA MET A 174 1.46 -21.68 -27.53
C MET A 174 1.54 -20.51 -26.56
N ARG A 175 0.54 -20.38 -25.68
CA ARG A 175 0.46 -19.31 -24.68
C ARG A 175 0.09 -19.83 -23.30
N ILE A 176 0.78 -19.27 -22.29
CA ILE A 176 0.30 -19.28 -20.90
C ILE A 176 -0.57 -18.04 -20.70
N THR A 177 -1.82 -18.20 -20.27
CA THR A 177 -2.75 -17.10 -20.02
C THR A 177 -3.04 -16.92 -18.54
N LEU A 178 -2.86 -15.70 -18.02
CA LEU A 178 -3.20 -15.37 -16.64
C LEU A 178 -4.65 -14.87 -16.54
N ILE A 179 -5.43 -15.44 -15.61
CA ILE A 179 -6.80 -15.01 -15.31
C ILE A 179 -7.01 -14.84 -13.79
N GLY A 180 -8.13 -14.26 -13.39
CA GLY A 180 -8.49 -14.08 -11.96
C GLY A 180 -7.72 -12.97 -11.23
N GLY A 181 -6.78 -12.30 -11.91
CA GLY A 181 -5.89 -11.30 -11.32
C GLY A 181 -4.49 -11.83 -11.01
N ALA A 182 -4.19 -13.09 -11.36
CA ALA A 182 -2.88 -13.70 -11.22
C ALA A 182 -1.77 -12.82 -11.84
N LYS A 183 -0.61 -12.80 -11.18
CA LYS A 183 0.54 -11.99 -11.60
C LYS A 183 1.73 -12.88 -11.94
N ALA A 184 2.40 -12.59 -13.05
CA ALA A 184 3.68 -13.20 -13.43
C ALA A 184 4.72 -13.14 -12.30
N SER A 185 4.72 -12.08 -11.49
CA SER A 185 5.63 -11.94 -10.35
C SER A 185 5.46 -12.99 -9.25
N ASN A 186 4.34 -13.73 -9.25
CA ASN A 186 4.02 -14.72 -8.22
C ASN A 186 4.12 -16.17 -8.74
N ILE A 187 4.56 -16.36 -9.98
CA ILE A 187 4.67 -17.66 -10.65
C ILE A 187 6.15 -17.98 -10.78
N VAL A 188 6.60 -19.07 -10.15
CA VAL A 188 8.01 -19.47 -10.15
C VAL A 188 8.15 -20.84 -10.81
N TRP A 189 9.01 -20.90 -11.82
CA TRP A 189 9.45 -22.13 -12.49
C TRP A 189 10.88 -22.44 -12.05
N GLN A 190 11.02 -23.37 -11.11
CA GLN A 190 12.32 -23.91 -10.74
C GLN A 190 12.61 -25.13 -11.62
N VAL A 191 13.66 -25.05 -12.45
CA VAL A 191 13.98 -26.09 -13.45
C VAL A 191 15.43 -26.54 -13.30
N ALA A 192 15.63 -27.84 -13.03
CA ALA A 192 16.97 -28.41 -12.86
C ALA A 192 17.65 -28.75 -14.20
N GLY A 193 16.87 -29.09 -15.23
CA GLY A 193 17.32 -29.22 -16.61
C GLY A 193 17.37 -27.86 -17.33
N TYR A 194 17.07 -27.86 -18.63
CA TYR A 194 16.99 -26.64 -19.43
C TYR A 194 15.54 -26.19 -19.63
N VAL A 195 15.38 -24.93 -20.02
CA VAL A 195 14.11 -24.38 -20.49
C VAL A 195 14.22 -24.08 -21.98
N GLU A 196 13.24 -24.52 -22.76
CA GLU A 196 13.12 -24.23 -24.18
C GLU A 196 11.73 -23.68 -24.49
N VAL A 197 11.68 -22.46 -25.03
CA VAL A 197 10.45 -21.78 -25.44
C VAL A 197 10.49 -21.62 -26.96
N GLU A 198 9.66 -22.41 -27.64
CA GLU A 198 9.67 -22.51 -29.09
C GLU A 198 9.12 -21.27 -29.80
N ALA A 199 9.27 -21.24 -31.13
CA ALA A 199 9.01 -20.05 -31.93
C ALA A 199 7.58 -19.51 -31.72
N GLY A 200 7.46 -18.20 -31.51
CA GLY A 200 6.18 -17.51 -31.30
C GLY A 200 5.45 -17.81 -29.99
N ALA A 201 6.01 -18.65 -29.10
CA ALA A 201 5.36 -18.99 -27.84
C ALA A 201 5.45 -17.85 -26.79
N HIS A 202 4.47 -17.79 -25.88
CA HIS A 202 4.39 -16.78 -24.82
C HIS A 202 4.33 -17.40 -23.42
N MET A 203 5.33 -17.11 -22.60
CA MET A 203 5.48 -17.64 -21.24
C MET A 203 5.23 -16.56 -20.18
N GLU A 204 4.80 -16.99 -18.99
CA GLU A 204 4.52 -16.15 -17.84
C GLU A 204 5.30 -16.66 -16.62
N GLY A 205 5.97 -15.78 -15.88
CA GLY A 205 6.59 -16.11 -14.59
C GLY A 205 8.09 -15.88 -14.45
N ILE A 206 8.65 -16.35 -13.35
CA ILE A 206 10.07 -16.24 -12.99
C ILE A 206 10.74 -17.59 -13.24
N LEU A 207 11.71 -17.64 -14.16
CA LEU A 207 12.48 -18.83 -14.46
C LEU A 207 13.73 -18.86 -13.58
N LEU A 208 13.79 -19.81 -12.64
CA LEU A 208 14.96 -20.14 -11.83
C LEU A 208 15.57 -21.43 -12.39
N VAL A 209 16.58 -21.31 -13.25
CA VAL A 209 17.04 -22.43 -14.08
C VAL A 209 18.49 -22.78 -13.74
N LYS A 210 18.75 -24.07 -13.46
CA LYS A 210 20.09 -24.54 -13.12
C LYS A 210 21.01 -24.62 -14.34
N THR A 211 20.44 -24.84 -15.52
CA THR A 211 21.19 -24.89 -16.77
C THR A 211 20.78 -23.73 -17.68
N LYS A 212 20.62 -24.00 -18.98
CA LYS A 212 20.42 -23.00 -20.02
C LYS A 212 18.95 -22.68 -20.24
N VAL A 213 18.69 -21.50 -20.78
CA VAL A 213 17.37 -21.04 -21.20
C VAL A 213 17.45 -20.59 -22.66
N ASP A 214 16.67 -21.23 -23.52
CA ASP A 214 16.63 -20.93 -24.96
C ASP A 214 15.24 -20.42 -25.36
N PHE A 215 15.17 -19.19 -25.86
CA PHE A 215 13.97 -18.57 -26.42
C PHE A 215 14.13 -18.47 -27.93
N ARG A 216 13.28 -19.18 -28.67
CA ARG A 216 13.33 -19.27 -30.14
C ARG A 216 12.67 -18.06 -30.80
N THR A 217 12.76 -18.00 -32.13
CA THR A 217 12.35 -16.84 -32.93
C THR A 217 10.94 -16.34 -32.57
N GLY A 218 10.83 -15.08 -32.14
CA GLY A 218 9.54 -14.43 -31.87
C GLY A 218 8.85 -14.86 -30.57
N SER A 219 9.50 -15.66 -29.73
CA SER A 219 8.98 -16.02 -28.41
C SER A 219 9.00 -14.83 -27.44
N SER A 220 8.19 -14.89 -26.39
CA SER A 220 8.08 -13.81 -25.42
C SER A 220 7.87 -14.29 -23.98
N LEU A 221 8.30 -13.47 -23.03
CA LEU A 221 8.16 -13.68 -21.60
C LEU A 221 7.67 -12.40 -20.92
N ASN A 222 6.59 -12.49 -20.16
CA ASN A 222 6.29 -11.55 -19.08
C ASN A 222 6.79 -12.17 -17.77
N GLY A 223 7.94 -11.70 -17.28
CA GLY A 223 8.72 -12.53 -16.37
C GLY A 223 10.19 -12.19 -16.27
N ARG A 224 10.94 -13.12 -15.68
CA ARG A 224 12.39 -13.01 -15.49
C ARG A 224 13.07 -14.29 -15.89
N ILE A 225 14.30 -14.18 -16.38
CA ILE A 225 15.17 -15.31 -16.69
C ILE A 225 16.38 -15.26 -15.76
N LEU A 226 16.47 -16.19 -14.82
CA LEU A 226 17.55 -16.28 -13.84
C LEU A 226 18.24 -17.65 -14.02
N ALA A 227 19.29 -17.67 -14.83
CA ALA A 227 19.94 -18.89 -15.29
C ALA A 227 21.35 -19.07 -14.68
N GLN A 228 21.63 -20.25 -14.13
CA GLN A 228 22.96 -20.56 -13.61
C GLN A 228 23.96 -20.98 -14.69
N THR A 229 23.54 -21.11 -15.95
CA THR A 229 24.45 -21.15 -17.11
C THR A 229 24.14 -20.02 -18.07
N ALA A 230 23.65 -20.29 -19.29
CA ALA A 230 23.52 -19.33 -20.38
C ALA A 230 22.06 -19.05 -20.76
N VAL A 231 21.83 -17.86 -21.33
CA VAL A 231 20.55 -17.46 -21.92
C VAL A 231 20.75 -17.16 -23.41
N THR A 232 19.95 -17.78 -24.27
CA THR A 232 19.95 -17.58 -25.72
C THR A 232 18.61 -17.04 -26.18
N LEU A 233 18.60 -15.91 -26.88
CA LEU A 233 17.40 -15.27 -27.41
C LEU A 233 17.46 -15.18 -28.95
N GLN A 234 16.30 -15.27 -29.59
CA GLN A 234 16.16 -15.08 -31.04
C GLN A 234 14.92 -14.23 -31.30
N SER A 235 15.10 -12.96 -31.69
CA SER A 235 13.97 -12.03 -31.93
C SER A 235 12.92 -12.07 -30.81
N SER A 236 13.36 -12.23 -29.55
CA SER A 236 12.49 -12.52 -28.43
C SER A 236 12.11 -11.23 -27.71
N THR A 237 11.01 -11.26 -26.95
CA THR A 237 10.63 -10.14 -26.07
C THR A 237 10.62 -10.58 -24.61
N VAL A 238 11.42 -9.95 -23.74
CA VAL A 238 11.42 -10.21 -22.30
C VAL A 238 11.04 -8.94 -21.56
N THR A 239 9.92 -8.98 -20.82
CA THR A 239 9.44 -7.85 -20.03
C THR A 239 9.45 -8.23 -18.56
N GLN A 240 10.28 -7.56 -17.77
CA GLN A 240 10.29 -7.70 -16.32
C GLN A 240 8.90 -7.36 -15.75
N PRO A 241 8.32 -8.20 -14.87
CA PRO A 241 7.04 -7.89 -14.24
C PRO A 241 7.18 -6.59 -13.46
N THR A 242 6.21 -5.69 -13.61
CA THR A 242 6.07 -4.49 -12.78
C THR A 242 5.99 -4.90 -11.32
N GLN A 243 7.12 -4.92 -10.63
CA GLN A 243 7.15 -4.77 -9.19
C GLN A 243 6.93 -3.28 -8.89
N PRO A 244 6.33 -2.94 -7.74
CA PRO A 244 6.50 -1.62 -7.15
C PRO A 244 7.99 -1.47 -6.90
N ASP A 245 8.71 -0.90 -7.86
CA ASP A 245 10.13 -0.67 -7.70
C ASP A 245 10.27 0.48 -6.71
N LEU A 246 10.44 0.13 -5.43
CA LEU A 246 10.75 1.10 -4.38
C LEU A 246 11.95 1.96 -4.79
N ARG A 247 12.89 1.45 -5.59
CA ARG A 247 14.04 2.23 -6.09
C ARG A 247 13.59 3.29 -7.10
N ARG A 248 12.66 2.98 -8.00
CA ARG A 248 12.09 3.98 -8.94
C ARG A 248 11.21 5.00 -8.23
N ILE A 249 10.47 4.58 -7.20
CA ILE A 249 9.67 5.46 -6.34
C ILE A 249 10.57 6.39 -5.51
N LEU A 250 11.66 5.86 -4.93
CA LEU A 250 12.58 6.62 -4.08
C LEU A 250 13.58 7.46 -4.87
N ALA A 251 14.04 6.99 -6.03
CA ALA A 251 14.87 7.78 -6.96
C ALA A 251 14.09 8.96 -7.59
N GLN A 252 12.77 8.99 -7.44
CA GLN A 252 11.89 10.04 -7.94
C GLN A 252 11.24 10.86 -6.81
N THR A 253 12.00 11.20 -5.76
CA THR A 253 11.70 12.30 -4.82
C THR A 253 10.66 12.02 -3.71
N ALA A 254 10.65 10.82 -3.13
CA ALA A 254 9.92 10.59 -1.88
C ALA A 254 10.69 11.20 -0.70
N ASP A 255 10.12 12.18 -0.02
CA ASP A 255 10.78 12.84 1.10
C ASP A 255 10.48 12.15 2.44
N ILE A 256 9.28 11.56 2.56
CA ILE A 256 8.87 10.80 3.74
C ILE A 256 8.14 9.53 3.28
N LEU A 257 8.41 8.41 3.95
CA LEU A 257 7.69 7.14 3.80
C LEU A 257 6.83 6.85 5.02
N ARG A 258 5.53 6.66 4.78
CA ARG A 258 4.54 6.28 5.79
C ARG A 258 4.47 4.77 5.93
N LEU A 259 4.67 4.27 7.14
CA LEU A 259 4.46 2.89 7.56
C LEU A 259 3.10 2.78 8.23
N PHE A 260 2.12 2.18 7.56
CA PHE A 260 0.80 1.99 8.15
C PHE A 260 0.78 0.74 9.04
N LEU A 261 0.71 0.94 10.36
CA LEU A 261 0.81 -0.14 11.35
C LEU A 261 -0.56 -0.79 11.63
N CYS A 262 -1.31 -1.16 10.59
CA CYS A 262 -2.60 -1.85 10.75
C CYS A 262 -2.46 -3.38 10.65
N GLY A 263 -3.24 -4.17 11.41
CA GLY A 263 -3.20 -5.65 11.37
C GLY A 263 -2.93 -6.33 12.72
N ARG A 264 -2.47 -7.59 12.76
CA ARG A 264 -2.08 -8.26 14.03
C ARG A 264 -0.59 -8.02 14.30
N ALA A 265 -0.26 -7.55 15.51
CA ALA A 265 1.09 -7.12 15.88
C ALA A 265 2.18 -8.18 15.64
N SER A 266 1.95 -9.45 15.98
CA SER A 266 3.01 -10.48 15.97
C SER A 266 3.57 -10.88 14.60
N LYS A 267 2.84 -10.65 13.49
CA LYS A 267 3.33 -10.92 12.12
C LYS A 267 3.81 -9.65 11.40
N LEU A 268 3.40 -8.48 11.88
CA LEU A 268 3.65 -7.20 11.20
C LEU A 268 5.04 -6.63 11.52
N LEU A 269 5.54 -6.85 12.74
CA LEU A 269 6.78 -6.23 13.22
C LEU A 269 8.01 -6.63 12.39
N GLY A 270 8.18 -7.92 12.06
CA GLY A 270 9.32 -8.37 11.25
C GLY A 270 9.35 -7.76 9.85
N PHE A 271 8.20 -7.72 9.18
CA PHE A 271 8.09 -7.08 7.86
C PHE A 271 8.39 -5.56 7.91
N GLN A 272 7.89 -4.87 8.95
CA GLN A 272 8.13 -3.44 9.14
C GLN A 272 9.61 -3.17 9.43
N THR A 273 10.29 -4.02 10.22
CA THR A 273 11.74 -3.94 10.42
C THR A 273 12.49 -4.05 9.10
N GLU A 274 12.20 -5.09 8.29
CA GLU A 274 12.85 -5.26 6.98
C GLU A 274 12.62 -4.06 6.05
N LEU A 275 11.43 -3.45 6.11
CA LEU A 275 11.10 -2.29 5.32
C LEU A 275 11.88 -1.05 5.78
N ILE A 276 11.98 -0.79 7.09
CA ILE A 276 12.81 0.28 7.64
C ILE A 276 14.27 0.09 7.23
N GLU A 277 14.82 -1.12 7.36
CA GLU A 277 16.19 -1.42 6.93
C GLU A 277 16.39 -1.23 5.41
N LYS A 278 15.39 -1.58 4.59
CA LYS A 278 15.42 -1.28 3.14
C LYS A 278 15.45 0.23 2.90
N ILE A 279 14.62 1.00 3.61
CA ILE A 279 14.57 2.46 3.48
C ILE A 279 15.92 3.08 3.85
N ARG A 280 16.48 2.73 5.01
CA ARG A 280 17.79 3.25 5.47
C ARG A 280 18.94 2.85 4.55
N ARG A 281 18.91 1.65 3.96
CA ARG A 281 19.89 1.27 2.91
C ARG A 281 19.75 2.12 1.65
N ILE A 282 18.54 2.46 1.25
CA ILE A 282 18.29 3.30 0.07
C ILE A 282 18.74 4.74 0.36
N GLU A 283 18.38 5.30 1.50
CA GLU A 283 18.87 6.60 1.98
C GLU A 283 20.40 6.68 1.95
N ALA A 284 21.10 5.67 2.49
CA ALA A 284 22.56 5.60 2.48
C ALA A 284 23.14 5.48 1.05
N ARG A 285 22.48 4.74 0.15
CA ARG A 285 22.94 4.55 -1.23
C ARG A 285 22.83 5.83 -2.06
N TYR A 286 21.74 6.58 -1.91
CA TYR A 286 21.47 7.77 -2.72
C TYR A 286 21.86 9.09 -2.03
N MET A 287 22.34 9.04 -0.79
CA MET A 287 22.71 10.23 0.01
C MET A 287 21.58 11.27 0.08
N HIS A 288 20.34 10.78 0.13
CA HIS A 288 19.14 11.62 0.19
C HIS A 288 18.38 11.28 1.47
N PRO A 289 18.21 12.23 2.41
CA PRO A 289 17.48 11.99 3.64
C PRO A 289 16.04 11.57 3.38
N ILE A 290 15.57 10.50 4.02
CA ILE A 290 14.19 10.01 3.88
C ILE A 290 13.57 9.89 5.28
N GLY A 291 12.52 10.65 5.54
CA GLY A 291 11.78 10.53 6.80
C GLY A 291 10.95 9.26 6.86
N ILE A 292 10.76 8.69 8.04
CA ILE A 292 9.85 7.55 8.27
C ILE A 292 8.74 7.96 9.24
N LEU A 293 7.49 7.83 8.79
CA LEU A 293 6.28 8.14 9.56
C LEU A 293 5.56 6.84 9.95
N ALA A 294 5.61 6.46 11.22
CA ALA A 294 4.81 5.35 11.76
C ALA A 294 3.37 5.82 12.03
N ASP A 295 2.40 5.32 11.26
CA ASP A 295 1.00 5.70 11.40
C ASP A 295 0.22 4.63 12.18
N MET A 296 -0.27 5.03 13.36
CA MET A 296 -1.01 4.17 14.28
C MET A 296 -2.38 3.82 13.75
N GLN A 297 -2.86 2.63 14.07
CA GLN A 297 -4.15 2.17 13.58
C GLN A 297 -5.32 2.92 14.23
N GLY A 298 -5.23 3.16 15.55
CA GLY A 298 -6.35 3.68 16.33
C GLY A 298 -7.53 2.70 16.47
N PRO A 299 -8.62 3.13 17.11
CA PRO A 299 -9.79 2.30 17.38
C PRO A 299 -10.56 2.01 16.10
N LYS A 300 -10.66 0.73 15.72
CA LYS A 300 -11.51 0.30 14.60
C LYS A 300 -12.85 -0.21 15.12
N GLN A 301 -13.81 0.71 15.18
CA GLN A 301 -15.18 0.41 15.61
C GLN A 301 -15.93 -0.33 14.51
N ARG A 302 -16.41 -1.55 14.78
CA ARG A 302 -17.03 -2.44 13.78
C ARG A 302 -18.24 -3.17 14.34
N CYS A 303 -19.26 -3.38 13.52
CA CYS A 303 -20.39 -4.23 13.88
C CYS A 303 -20.02 -5.73 13.88
N GLY A 304 -20.92 -6.55 14.42
CA GLY A 304 -20.80 -7.99 14.49
C GLY A 304 -20.96 -8.71 13.15
N LYS A 305 -21.22 -10.02 13.24
CA LYS A 305 -21.53 -10.87 12.09
C LYS A 305 -23.05 -11.04 11.96
N PHE A 306 -23.48 -11.44 10.78
CA PHE A 306 -24.88 -11.75 10.47
C PHE A 306 -25.07 -13.25 10.27
N GLU A 307 -26.30 -13.73 10.37
CA GLU A 307 -26.69 -15.10 10.03
C GLU A 307 -26.43 -15.39 8.55
N ASP A 308 -26.79 -14.44 7.69
CA ASP A 308 -26.41 -14.45 6.27
C ASP A 308 -24.94 -13.99 6.12
N PRO A 309 -24.05 -14.82 5.53
CA PRO A 309 -22.66 -14.44 5.26
C PRO A 309 -22.51 -13.18 4.40
N GLU A 310 -23.48 -12.87 3.54
CA GLU A 310 -23.48 -11.68 2.70
C GLU A 310 -23.94 -10.42 3.46
N GLY A 311 -24.44 -10.56 4.68
CA GLY A 311 -25.03 -9.49 5.48
C GLY A 311 -26.53 -9.35 5.25
N VAL A 312 -27.09 -8.20 5.62
CA VAL A 312 -28.53 -7.93 5.56
C VAL A 312 -28.83 -6.68 4.76
N GLU A 313 -29.96 -6.69 4.05
CA GLU A 313 -30.47 -5.49 3.38
C GLU A 313 -31.28 -4.65 4.38
N LEU A 314 -30.91 -3.38 4.56
CA LEU A 314 -31.61 -2.47 5.45
C LEU A 314 -32.43 -1.46 4.64
N VAL A 315 -33.72 -1.31 4.97
CA VAL A 315 -34.64 -0.42 4.26
C VAL A 315 -34.80 0.91 5.02
N ALA A 316 -34.83 2.03 4.30
CA ALA A 316 -35.09 3.34 4.91
C ALA A 316 -36.43 3.35 5.67
N GLY A 317 -36.44 3.96 6.86
CA GLY A 317 -37.57 4.03 7.77
C GLY A 317 -37.65 2.87 8.77
N GLN A 318 -37.01 1.73 8.51
CA GLN A 318 -37.05 0.60 9.43
C GLN A 318 -36.29 0.88 10.73
N THR A 319 -36.66 0.17 11.79
CA THR A 319 -35.91 0.17 13.06
C THR A 319 -34.86 -0.92 13.07
N PHE A 320 -33.68 -0.61 13.61
CA PHE A 320 -32.57 -1.54 13.71
C PHE A 320 -31.81 -1.34 15.03
N ARG A 321 -31.51 -2.44 15.73
CA ARG A 321 -30.91 -2.42 17.07
C ARG A 321 -29.42 -2.76 17.04
N PHE A 322 -28.62 -2.03 17.82
CA PHE A 322 -27.26 -2.42 18.18
C PHE A 322 -27.19 -2.75 19.66
N ASP A 323 -26.57 -3.88 19.99
CA ASP A 323 -26.43 -4.39 21.36
C ASP A 323 -25.08 -5.07 21.58
N LEU A 324 -24.79 -5.48 22.81
CA LEU A 324 -23.58 -6.24 23.13
C LEU A 324 -23.72 -7.75 22.90
N ASP A 325 -24.90 -8.24 22.49
CA ASP A 325 -25.15 -9.67 22.32
C ASP A 325 -24.33 -10.24 21.16
N ALA A 326 -23.49 -11.24 21.44
CA ALA A 326 -22.62 -11.90 20.48
C ALA A 326 -23.36 -12.82 19.49
N ALA A 327 -24.66 -13.02 19.66
CA ALA A 327 -25.49 -13.72 18.69
C ALA A 327 -25.37 -13.09 17.29
N LEU A 328 -25.47 -13.93 16.26
CA LEU A 328 -25.45 -13.48 14.86
C LEU A 328 -26.61 -12.51 14.61
N GLY A 329 -26.31 -11.41 13.93
CA GLY A 329 -27.28 -10.39 13.57
C GLY A 329 -28.24 -10.84 12.48
N ASP A 330 -29.37 -10.18 12.41
CA ASP A 330 -30.43 -10.37 11.41
C ASP A 330 -30.88 -9.01 10.86
N THR A 331 -32.05 -8.96 10.21
CA THR A 331 -32.61 -7.70 9.65
C THR A 331 -33.08 -6.70 10.71
N ARG A 332 -33.07 -7.06 11.99
CA ARG A 332 -33.60 -6.27 13.11
C ARG A 332 -32.52 -5.87 14.10
N ARG A 333 -31.43 -6.65 14.23
CA ARG A 333 -30.35 -6.34 15.16
C ARG A 333 -28.97 -6.81 14.69
N VAL A 334 -27.92 -6.21 15.24
CA VAL A 334 -26.55 -6.74 15.16
C VAL A 334 -25.74 -6.34 16.39
N GLN A 335 -24.72 -7.13 16.70
CA GLN A 335 -23.80 -6.80 17.77
C GLN A 335 -23.02 -5.53 17.41
N LEU A 336 -22.84 -4.64 18.36
CA LEU A 336 -21.82 -3.61 18.35
C LEU A 336 -20.93 -3.83 19.58
N PRO A 337 -19.78 -4.54 19.45
CA PRO A 337 -18.91 -4.93 20.56
C PRO A 337 -18.08 -3.75 21.12
N HIS A 338 -18.72 -2.59 21.25
CA HIS A 338 -18.14 -1.31 21.61
C HIS A 338 -19.06 -0.63 22.62
N PRO A 339 -19.01 -1.06 23.90
CA PRO A 339 -19.87 -0.51 24.95
C PRO A 339 -19.71 1.01 25.06
N GLU A 340 -18.51 1.54 24.83
CA GLU A 340 -18.22 2.97 24.85
C GLU A 340 -19.00 3.77 23.79
N ILE A 341 -19.36 3.16 22.65
CA ILE A 341 -20.22 3.80 21.64
C ILE A 341 -21.67 3.76 22.11
N LEU A 342 -22.15 2.60 22.55
CA LEU A 342 -23.54 2.42 22.98
C LEU A 342 -23.89 3.33 24.16
N LEU A 343 -22.93 3.57 25.05
CA LEU A 343 -23.08 4.42 26.23
C LEU A 343 -23.00 5.92 25.93
N ALA A 344 -22.36 6.30 24.82
CA ALA A 344 -22.18 7.70 24.43
C ALA A 344 -23.26 8.20 23.47
N LEU A 345 -24.09 7.30 22.93
CA LEU A 345 -25.19 7.64 22.02
C LEU A 345 -26.47 8.01 22.77
N GLU A 346 -27.09 9.11 22.34
CA GLU A 346 -28.37 9.60 22.85
C GLU A 346 -29.41 9.65 21.73
N PRO A 347 -30.72 9.61 22.04
CA PRO A 347 -31.76 9.88 21.05
C PRO A 347 -31.49 11.16 20.25
N GLY A 348 -31.64 11.06 18.93
CA GLY A 348 -31.38 12.15 17.99
C GLY A 348 -29.98 12.18 17.39
N ARG A 349 -28.99 11.46 17.96
CA ARG A 349 -27.63 11.37 17.41
C ARG A 349 -27.59 10.54 16.13
N SER A 350 -26.61 10.85 15.27
CA SER A 350 -26.35 10.10 14.06
C SER A 350 -25.35 8.96 14.29
N LEU A 351 -25.61 7.83 13.64
CA LEU A 351 -24.72 6.68 13.56
C LEU A 351 -24.52 6.34 12.08
N LEU A 352 -23.27 6.21 11.65
CA LEU A 352 -22.91 5.97 10.26
C LEU A 352 -22.25 4.60 10.14
N LEU A 353 -22.55 3.87 9.06
CA LEU A 353 -22.00 2.53 8.83
C LEU A 353 -21.44 2.38 7.42
N ASP A 354 -20.47 1.47 7.30
CA ASP A 354 -19.77 1.16 6.04
C ASP A 354 -19.27 2.43 5.34
N ASP A 355 -18.46 3.20 6.06
CA ASP A 355 -17.85 4.45 5.61
C ASP A 355 -18.91 5.49 5.17
N GLY A 356 -20.01 5.56 5.93
CA GLY A 356 -21.09 6.54 5.74
C GLY A 356 -22.13 6.18 4.67
N LYS A 357 -22.03 5.00 4.03
CA LYS A 357 -23.00 4.53 3.02
C LYS A 357 -24.39 4.31 3.61
N LEU A 358 -24.46 3.82 4.85
CA LEU A 358 -25.71 3.73 5.59
C LEU A 358 -25.72 4.78 6.68
N ARG A 359 -26.88 5.42 6.86
CA ARG A 359 -27.09 6.45 7.87
C ARG A 359 -28.24 6.07 8.76
N MET A 360 -28.03 6.25 10.05
CA MET A 360 -28.99 5.92 11.07
C MET A 360 -29.16 7.08 12.05
N ARG A 361 -30.36 7.21 12.60
CA ARG A 361 -30.69 8.14 13.69
C ARG A 361 -31.12 7.37 14.92
N VAL A 362 -30.47 7.59 16.03
CA VAL A 362 -30.81 6.95 17.31
C VAL A 362 -32.21 7.42 17.73
N LEU A 363 -33.10 6.47 18.00
CA LEU A 363 -34.43 6.70 18.57
C LEU A 363 -34.43 6.49 20.08
N GLU A 364 -33.73 5.45 20.53
CA GLU A 364 -33.72 5.00 21.92
C GLU A 364 -32.31 4.51 22.29
N ALA A 365 -31.92 4.74 23.54
CA ALA A 365 -30.70 4.21 24.14
C ALA A 365 -31.04 3.59 25.50
N GLY A 366 -30.67 2.33 25.70
CA GLY A 366 -31.00 1.55 26.89
C GLY A 366 -30.15 1.87 28.13
N CYS A 367 -28.95 2.41 27.92
CA CYS A 367 -28.02 2.82 28.98
C CYS A 367 -27.31 4.11 28.56
N THR A 368 -27.12 5.04 29.49
CA THR A 368 -26.37 6.29 29.28
C THR A 368 -25.38 6.53 30.43
N LEU A 369 -24.33 7.30 30.19
CA LEU A 369 -23.40 7.76 31.23
C LEU A 369 -23.89 9.09 31.82
N GLU A 370 -24.07 9.15 33.15
CA GLU A 370 -24.21 10.42 33.89
C GLU A 370 -22.98 10.61 34.79
N GLY A 371 -22.09 11.54 34.39
CA GLY A 371 -20.81 11.71 35.06
C GLY A 371 -19.86 10.52 34.81
N LYS A 372 -19.55 9.75 35.87
CA LYS A 372 -18.73 8.52 35.79
C LYS A 372 -19.54 7.24 36.02
N ASP A 373 -20.84 7.35 36.32
CA ASP A 373 -21.68 6.22 36.68
C ASP A 373 -22.57 5.79 35.49
N LEU A 374 -22.74 4.48 35.33
CA LEU A 374 -23.60 3.88 34.32
C LEU A 374 -25.05 3.88 34.82
N VAL A 375 -25.97 4.43 34.02
CA VAL A 375 -27.39 4.52 34.37
C VAL A 375 -28.24 3.84 33.29
N LEU A 376 -29.15 2.95 33.72
CA LEU A 376 -30.20 2.37 32.87
C LEU A 376 -31.45 3.24 32.83
N LYS A 377 -32.07 3.34 31.67
CA LYS A 377 -33.43 3.88 31.56
C LYS A 377 -34.44 2.78 31.86
N SER A 378 -35.16 2.87 32.99
CA SER A 378 -36.28 1.98 33.26
C SER A 378 -37.50 2.34 32.40
N GLN A 379 -38.46 1.43 32.27
CA GLN A 379 -39.74 1.66 31.55
C GLN A 379 -40.54 2.88 32.04
N ASN A 380 -40.19 3.44 33.21
CA ASN A 380 -40.85 4.60 33.82
C ASN A 380 -39.99 5.88 33.78
N ASP A 381 -38.98 5.95 32.89
CA ASP A 381 -38.00 7.05 32.79
C ASP A 381 -37.21 7.34 34.08
N ARG A 382 -37.16 6.37 35.01
CA ARG A 382 -36.32 6.47 36.22
C ARG A 382 -34.97 5.76 36.02
N PRO A 383 -33.85 6.38 36.45
CA PRO A 383 -32.53 5.73 36.55
C PRO A 383 -32.59 4.39 37.30
N SER A 384 -32.05 3.31 36.73
CA SER A 384 -31.76 2.04 37.41
C SER A 384 -30.26 1.74 37.37
N ASN A 385 -29.71 1.13 38.42
CA ASN A 385 -28.28 0.85 38.56
C ASN A 385 -27.88 -0.57 38.08
N ASP A 386 -28.84 -1.38 37.62
CA ASP A 386 -28.63 -2.82 37.40
C ASP A 386 -28.25 -3.18 35.95
N VAL A 387 -27.04 -2.81 35.52
CA VAL A 387 -26.54 -3.00 34.14
C VAL A 387 -26.50 -4.48 33.71
N GLU A 388 -26.42 -5.43 34.65
CA GLU A 388 -26.41 -6.86 34.35
C GLU A 388 -27.78 -7.37 33.87
N SER A 389 -28.89 -6.77 34.32
CA SER A 389 -30.24 -7.18 33.89
C SER A 389 -30.67 -6.58 32.55
N CYS A 390 -29.99 -5.53 32.06
CA CYS A 390 -30.20 -4.98 30.72
C CYS A 390 -28.90 -4.38 30.15
N PRO A 391 -28.17 -5.10 29.27
CA PRO A 391 -26.92 -4.58 28.72
C PRO A 391 -27.17 -3.39 27.77
N PRO A 392 -26.18 -2.50 27.58
CA PRO A 392 -26.25 -1.38 26.65
C PRO A 392 -26.76 -1.76 25.26
N PHE A 393 -27.67 -0.94 24.76
CA PHE A 393 -28.19 -1.02 23.41
C PHE A 393 -28.63 0.35 22.90
N VAL A 394 -28.70 0.47 21.58
CA VAL A 394 -29.40 1.58 20.92
C VAL A 394 -30.35 1.03 19.86
N VAL A 395 -31.51 1.65 19.73
CA VAL A 395 -32.44 1.41 18.62
C VAL A 395 -32.38 2.61 17.70
N CYS A 396 -32.12 2.36 16.43
CA CYS A 396 -31.98 3.39 15.42
C CYS A 396 -33.07 3.28 14.35
N ARG A 397 -33.45 4.42 13.77
CA ARG A 397 -34.15 4.48 12.49
C ARG A 397 -33.12 4.52 11.36
N VAL A 398 -33.30 3.69 10.35
CA VAL A 398 -32.50 3.76 9.12
C VAL A 398 -32.95 4.98 8.31
N GLU A 399 -32.09 5.96 8.12
CA GLU A 399 -32.34 7.12 7.26
C GLU A 399 -31.94 6.82 5.82
N VAL A 400 -30.76 6.22 5.64
CA VAL A 400 -30.26 5.74 4.34
C VAL A 400 -30.00 4.25 4.47
N GLY A 401 -30.77 3.47 3.73
CA GLY A 401 -30.69 2.01 3.67
C GLY A 401 -29.62 1.50 2.72
N GLY A 402 -29.50 0.18 2.63
CA GLY A 402 -28.54 -0.53 1.81
C GLY A 402 -28.08 -1.82 2.48
N ARG A 403 -27.18 -2.54 1.81
CA ARG A 403 -26.60 -3.77 2.33
C ARG A 403 -25.58 -3.49 3.44
N LEU A 404 -25.80 -4.07 4.62
CA LEU A 404 -24.86 -4.06 5.75
C LEU A 404 -24.22 -5.43 5.91
N GLY A 405 -22.93 -5.53 5.55
CA GLY A 405 -22.13 -6.74 5.72
C GLY A 405 -21.58 -6.95 7.14
N ALA A 406 -20.94 -8.10 7.38
CA ALA A 406 -20.25 -8.36 8.64
C ALA A 406 -19.04 -7.45 8.86
N LYS A 407 -18.77 -7.06 10.12
CA LYS A 407 -17.57 -6.32 10.52
C LYS A 407 -17.37 -4.97 9.80
N LYS A 408 -18.46 -4.33 9.37
CA LYS A 408 -18.41 -3.00 8.75
C LYS A 408 -18.13 -1.91 9.78
N GLY A 409 -17.44 -0.85 9.34
CA GLY A 409 -17.06 0.28 10.18
C GLY A 409 -18.28 1.01 10.74
N VAL A 410 -18.12 1.58 11.94
CA VAL A 410 -19.14 2.32 12.67
C VAL A 410 -18.56 3.67 13.07
N ASN A 411 -19.22 4.76 12.70
CA ASN A 411 -18.75 6.13 12.90
C ASN A 411 -19.79 6.95 13.68
N THR A 412 -19.31 7.88 14.51
CA THR A 412 -20.12 8.63 15.49
C THR A 412 -19.78 10.12 15.42
N PRO A 413 -20.30 10.84 14.40
CA PRO A 413 -19.84 12.18 14.05
C PRO A 413 -20.10 13.22 15.14
N ASP A 414 -21.23 13.08 15.84
CA ASP A 414 -21.70 14.05 16.83
C ASP A 414 -21.35 13.68 18.27
N VAL A 415 -20.45 12.71 18.48
CA VAL A 415 -20.17 12.13 19.79
C VAL A 415 -18.68 12.14 20.11
N LEU A 416 -18.37 12.67 21.29
CA LEU A 416 -17.06 12.53 21.92
C LEU A 416 -17.03 11.21 22.69
N LEU A 417 -16.19 10.26 22.27
CA LEU A 417 -16.06 9.00 22.97
C LEU A 417 -15.18 9.18 24.22
N ALA A 418 -15.68 8.73 25.37
CA ALA A 418 -14.99 8.73 26.65
C ALA A 418 -13.93 7.62 26.76
N MET A 419 -13.11 7.47 25.70
CA MET A 419 -12.02 6.51 25.61
C MET A 419 -10.76 7.20 25.10
N SER A 420 -9.60 6.58 25.35
CA SER A 420 -8.36 6.93 24.66
C SER A 420 -8.41 6.39 23.22
N PRO A 421 -7.93 7.14 22.21
CA PRO A 421 -7.73 6.61 20.87
C PRO A 421 -6.55 5.62 20.82
N ILE A 422 -5.71 5.54 21.86
CA ILE A 422 -4.57 4.62 21.91
C ILE A 422 -5.06 3.24 22.35
N THR A 423 -5.17 2.32 21.40
CA THR A 423 -5.60 0.95 21.67
C THR A 423 -4.49 0.12 22.32
N PRO A 424 -4.80 -1.04 22.94
CA PRO A 424 -3.78 -1.97 23.42
C PRO A 424 -2.79 -2.40 22.33
N LYS A 425 -3.23 -2.47 21.07
CA LYS A 425 -2.36 -2.73 19.93
C LYS A 425 -1.44 -1.54 19.66
N ASP A 426 -1.98 -0.33 19.63
CA ASP A 426 -1.18 0.88 19.39
C ASP A 426 -0.06 1.04 20.44
N ARG A 427 -0.28 0.60 21.70
CA ARG A 427 0.80 0.57 22.71
C ARG A 427 1.98 -0.33 22.31
N VAL A 428 1.70 -1.48 21.71
CA VAL A 428 2.73 -2.38 21.16
C VAL A 428 3.43 -1.73 19.97
N ASP A 429 2.66 -1.06 19.11
CA ASP A 429 3.20 -0.39 17.92
C ASP A 429 4.05 0.84 18.28
N ILE A 430 3.65 1.63 19.28
CA ILE A 430 4.40 2.77 19.82
C ILE A 430 5.74 2.30 20.36
N LYS A 431 5.74 1.22 21.15
CA LYS A 431 6.98 0.61 21.65
C LYS A 431 7.90 0.19 20.51
N PHE A 432 7.36 -0.51 19.51
CA PHE A 432 8.12 -0.88 18.32
C PHE A 432 8.70 0.33 17.59
N ALA A 433 7.88 1.37 17.37
CA ALA A 433 8.30 2.61 16.74
C ALA A 433 9.43 3.28 17.51
N CYS A 434 9.34 3.36 18.85
CA CYS A 434 10.39 3.93 19.70
C CYS A 434 11.70 3.12 19.69
N GLN A 435 11.62 1.82 19.40
CA GLN A 435 12.77 0.92 19.27
C GLN A 435 13.32 0.85 17.84
N SER A 436 12.62 1.45 16.90
CA SER A 436 12.97 1.48 15.48
C SER A 436 13.44 2.87 15.08
N ASP A 437 14.16 2.95 13.98
CA ASP A 437 14.70 4.21 13.47
C ASP A 437 13.64 4.99 12.68
N VAL A 438 12.57 5.42 13.36
CA VAL A 438 11.47 6.24 12.79
C VAL A 438 11.53 7.68 13.27
N ASP A 439 11.08 8.60 12.42
CA ASP A 439 11.18 10.04 12.66
C ASP A 439 9.89 10.62 13.28
N TRP A 440 8.75 10.04 12.91
CA TRP A 440 7.42 10.52 13.30
C TRP A 440 6.50 9.38 13.74
N ILE A 441 5.62 9.66 14.69
CA ILE A 441 4.47 8.82 15.05
C ILE A 441 3.19 9.64 14.80
N ALA A 442 2.30 9.11 13.95
CA ALA A 442 0.97 9.70 13.72
C ALA A 442 -0.11 8.99 14.54
N MET A 443 -0.92 9.78 15.23
CA MET A 443 -2.05 9.29 16.03
C MET A 443 -3.36 9.43 15.26
N SER A 444 -4.03 8.31 15.01
CA SER A 444 -5.37 8.27 14.40
C SER A 444 -6.46 8.62 15.41
N PHE A 445 -7.59 9.14 14.93
CA PHE A 445 -8.81 9.45 15.66
C PHE A 445 -8.60 10.35 16.89
N VAL A 446 -7.70 11.33 16.80
CA VAL A 446 -7.54 12.35 17.83
C VAL A 446 -8.89 13.06 18.04
N GLN A 447 -9.29 13.23 19.30
CA GLN A 447 -10.54 13.91 19.65
C GLN A 447 -10.28 15.22 20.39
N ARG A 448 -9.22 15.26 21.20
CA ARG A 448 -8.86 16.36 22.10
C ARG A 448 -7.35 16.39 22.36
N HIS A 449 -6.82 17.51 22.80
CA HIS A 449 -5.39 17.70 23.05
C HIS A 449 -4.82 16.76 24.12
N GLU A 450 -5.63 16.33 25.09
CA GLU A 450 -5.20 15.35 26.10
C GLU A 450 -4.81 14.00 25.49
N ASP A 451 -5.39 13.63 24.34
CA ASP A 451 -5.02 12.40 23.64
C ASP A 451 -3.55 12.49 23.14
N MET A 452 -3.14 13.68 22.67
CA MET A 452 -1.75 13.93 22.25
C MET A 452 -0.79 14.01 23.44
N LEU A 453 -1.23 14.53 24.59
CA LEU A 453 -0.45 14.52 25.82
C LEU A 453 -0.25 13.10 26.34
N GLU A 454 -1.26 12.24 26.24
CA GLU A 454 -1.14 10.81 26.55
C GLU A 454 -0.09 10.14 25.65
N LEU A 455 -0.17 10.33 24.33
CA LEU A 455 0.80 9.78 23.40
C LEU A 455 2.23 10.25 23.72
N ARG A 456 2.41 11.56 23.98
CA ARG A 456 3.72 12.13 24.32
C ARG A 456 4.32 11.51 25.57
N LYS A 457 3.48 11.26 26.58
CA LYS A 457 3.92 10.57 27.80
C LYS A 457 4.39 9.15 27.49
N LEU A 458 3.62 8.38 26.72
CA LEU A 458 3.96 6.99 26.37
C LEU A 458 5.23 6.90 25.54
N VAL A 459 5.38 7.73 24.52
CA VAL A 459 6.59 7.79 23.68
C VAL A 459 7.83 8.12 24.52
N LYS A 460 7.70 9.03 25.49
CA LYS A 460 8.78 9.36 26.42
C LYS A 460 9.15 8.18 27.31
N GLU A 461 8.16 7.46 27.84
CA GLU A 461 8.35 6.28 28.69
C GLU A 461 9.04 5.12 27.94
N GLU A 462 8.76 4.96 26.64
CA GLU A 462 9.40 3.97 25.77
C GLU A 462 10.75 4.45 25.17
N GLY A 463 11.25 5.62 25.59
CA GLY A 463 12.57 6.14 25.20
C GLY A 463 12.60 6.92 23.87
N GLY A 464 11.48 7.09 23.19
CA GLY A 464 11.37 7.78 21.89
C GLY A 464 11.31 9.31 21.96
N SER A 465 11.97 9.96 22.92
CA SER A 465 11.82 11.42 23.17
C SER A 465 12.23 12.32 21.99
N SER A 466 13.01 11.80 21.04
CA SER A 466 13.39 12.50 19.80
C SER A 466 12.32 12.44 18.70
N ILE A 467 11.40 11.47 18.78
CA ILE A 467 10.37 11.22 17.76
C ILE A 467 9.32 12.33 17.79
N LYS A 468 8.92 12.80 16.60
CA LYS A 468 7.91 13.85 16.43
C LYS A 468 6.50 13.27 16.41
N LEU A 469 5.54 13.99 16.99
CA LEU A 469 4.16 13.53 17.09
C LEU A 469 3.25 14.27 16.11
N LEU A 470 2.53 13.52 15.28
CA LEU A 470 1.60 14.03 14.29
C LEU A 470 0.15 13.73 14.70
N ALA A 471 -0.68 14.75 14.86
CA ALA A 471 -2.11 14.55 15.14
C ALA A 471 -2.89 14.37 13.82
N LYS A 472 -3.66 13.28 13.67
CA LYS A 472 -4.55 13.11 12.51
C LYS A 472 -5.94 13.66 12.85
N ILE A 473 -6.33 14.70 12.12
CA ILE A 473 -7.61 15.37 12.29
C ILE A 473 -8.66 14.65 11.45
N GLU A 474 -9.36 13.73 12.10
CA GLU A 474 -10.34 12.81 11.49
C GLU A 474 -11.75 13.02 12.06
N LYS A 475 -11.88 13.71 13.20
CA LYS A 475 -13.16 13.93 13.89
C LYS A 475 -13.50 15.41 14.00
N PRO A 476 -14.78 15.80 13.88
CA PRO A 476 -15.24 17.17 14.13
C PRO A 476 -14.83 17.73 15.51
N ALA A 477 -14.74 16.86 16.52
CA ALA A 477 -14.27 17.25 17.86
C ALA A 477 -12.83 17.81 17.83
N ALA A 478 -11.92 17.17 17.08
CA ALA A 478 -10.55 17.66 16.94
C ALA A 478 -10.45 18.97 16.16
N VAL A 479 -11.37 19.21 15.21
CA VAL A 479 -11.45 20.51 14.53
C VAL A 479 -11.82 21.62 15.52
N LYS A 480 -12.71 21.34 16.47
CA LYS A 480 -13.10 22.28 17.52
C LYS A 480 -11.96 22.54 18.52
N ASP A 481 -11.21 21.50 18.88
CA ASP A 481 -10.08 21.58 19.83
C ASP A 481 -8.71 21.85 19.17
N LEU A 482 -8.71 22.25 17.90
CA LEU A 482 -7.51 22.27 17.07
C LEU A 482 -6.38 23.13 17.65
N VAL A 483 -6.69 24.27 18.26
CA VAL A 483 -5.67 25.18 18.82
C VAL A 483 -4.89 24.50 19.94
N ASN A 484 -5.58 23.82 20.87
CA ASN A 484 -4.93 23.11 21.96
C ASN A 484 -4.19 21.86 21.44
N ILE A 485 -4.73 21.18 20.43
CA ILE A 485 -4.05 20.05 19.78
C ILE A 485 -2.71 20.51 19.16
N LEU A 486 -2.69 21.67 18.48
CA LEU A 486 -1.48 22.22 17.88
C LEU A 486 -0.39 22.55 18.90
N GLU A 487 -0.77 22.94 20.12
CA GLU A 487 0.18 23.13 21.23
C GLU A 487 0.75 21.79 21.73
N ALA A 488 -0.05 20.72 21.69
CA ALA A 488 0.31 19.40 22.19
C ALA A 488 1.04 18.50 21.17
N CYS A 489 1.06 18.84 19.87
CA CYS A 489 1.70 18.05 18.81
C CYS A 489 2.86 18.77 18.11
N ASP A 490 3.64 18.03 17.33
CA ASP A 490 4.74 18.54 16.52
C ASP A 490 4.33 18.84 15.07
N GLY A 491 3.20 18.28 14.60
CA GLY A 491 2.58 18.57 13.31
C GLY A 491 1.16 18.00 13.23
N VAL A 492 0.43 18.28 12.14
CA VAL A 492 -0.94 17.77 11.94
C VAL A 492 -1.14 17.19 10.54
N MET A 493 -2.08 16.25 10.43
CA MET A 493 -2.54 15.69 9.16
C MET A 493 -4.04 15.92 9.00
N VAL A 494 -4.44 16.49 7.86
CA VAL A 494 -5.84 16.55 7.43
C VAL A 494 -6.18 15.25 6.73
N ALA A 495 -6.80 14.31 7.44
CA ALA A 495 -7.15 12.99 6.94
C ALA A 495 -8.58 13.01 6.35
N ARG A 496 -8.66 13.41 5.09
CA ARG A 496 -9.92 13.80 4.42
C ARG A 496 -10.92 12.65 4.25
N GLY A 497 -10.44 11.42 4.05
CA GLY A 497 -11.26 10.23 3.91
C GLY A 497 -12.10 10.00 5.16
N ASP A 498 -11.45 9.84 6.32
CA ASP A 498 -12.14 9.62 7.59
C ASP A 498 -12.93 10.88 8.02
N LEU A 499 -12.35 12.08 7.86
CA LEU A 499 -13.04 13.33 8.21
C LEU A 499 -14.30 13.53 7.38
N GLY A 500 -14.28 13.20 6.09
CA GLY A 500 -15.43 13.30 5.18
C GLY A 500 -16.51 12.25 5.40
N VAL A 501 -16.23 11.19 6.18
CA VAL A 501 -17.26 10.29 6.72
C VAL A 501 -17.90 10.92 7.96
N GLU A 502 -17.09 11.53 8.84
CA GLU A 502 -17.53 12.09 10.12
C GLU A 502 -18.15 13.50 10.00
N MET A 503 -18.17 14.10 8.80
CA MET A 503 -18.85 15.37 8.56
C MET A 503 -19.37 15.49 7.13
N ASN A 504 -20.18 16.52 6.89
CA ASN A 504 -20.68 16.78 5.54
C ASN A 504 -19.53 17.02 4.56
N PRO A 505 -19.46 16.28 3.44
CA PRO A 505 -18.31 16.30 2.53
C PRO A 505 -18.09 17.69 1.90
N GLU A 506 -19.15 18.47 1.67
CA GLU A 506 -19.04 19.83 1.16
C GLU A 506 -18.35 20.82 2.12
N GLN A 507 -18.25 20.48 3.42
CA GLN A 507 -17.57 21.29 4.43
C GLN A 507 -16.07 20.99 4.52
N VAL A 508 -15.64 19.80 4.13
CA VAL A 508 -14.25 19.32 4.26
C VAL A 508 -13.24 20.27 3.60
N PRO A 509 -13.46 20.83 2.40
CA PRO A 509 -12.51 21.77 1.79
C PRO A 509 -12.28 23.04 2.61
N PHE A 510 -13.32 23.55 3.30
CA PHE A 510 -13.20 24.75 4.12
C PHE A 510 -12.48 24.46 5.45
N VAL A 511 -12.77 23.31 6.05
CA VAL A 511 -12.09 22.84 7.26
C VAL A 511 -10.62 22.55 6.99
N GLN A 512 -10.29 21.94 5.85
CA GLN A 512 -8.90 21.76 5.42
C GLN A 512 -8.16 23.10 5.39
N LYS A 513 -8.73 24.13 4.76
CA LYS A 513 -8.13 25.48 4.69
C LYS A 513 -7.92 26.07 6.08
N ASP A 514 -8.92 25.98 6.96
CA ASP A 514 -8.82 26.48 8.35
C ASP A 514 -7.71 25.75 9.13
N ILE A 515 -7.64 24.42 9.01
CA ILE A 515 -6.58 23.63 9.66
C ILE A 515 -5.20 24.05 9.15
N ILE A 516 -5.02 24.18 7.83
CA ILE A 516 -3.75 24.61 7.24
C ILE A 516 -3.34 25.98 7.75
N LEU A 517 -4.27 26.95 7.76
CA LEU A 517 -3.99 28.31 8.22
C LEU A 517 -3.58 28.34 9.69
N LYS A 518 -4.30 27.64 10.57
CA LYS A 518 -4.00 27.59 12.01
C LYS A 518 -2.70 26.85 12.31
N ALA A 519 -2.44 25.74 11.62
CA ALA A 519 -1.20 25.00 11.77
C ALA A 519 0.01 25.86 11.37
N ARG A 520 -0.08 26.56 10.23
CA ARG A 520 0.97 27.49 9.79
C ARG A 520 1.16 28.66 10.75
N ALA A 521 0.08 29.21 11.30
CA ALA A 521 0.18 30.27 12.30
C ALA A 521 0.87 29.79 13.59
N ALA A 522 0.69 28.52 13.96
CA ALA A 522 1.36 27.87 15.08
C ALA A 522 2.80 27.38 14.75
N GLY A 523 3.28 27.58 13.52
CA GLY A 523 4.59 27.08 13.06
C GLY A 523 4.67 25.55 13.00
N LYS A 524 3.53 24.87 12.82
CA LYS A 524 3.44 23.41 12.78
C LYS A 524 3.29 22.94 11.33
N PRO A 525 4.07 21.93 10.89
CA PRO A 525 3.89 21.34 9.58
C PRO A 525 2.52 20.68 9.45
N VAL A 526 1.89 20.86 8.29
CA VAL A 526 0.58 20.29 7.96
C VAL A 526 0.62 19.44 6.70
N ILE A 527 0.09 18.22 6.80
CA ILE A 527 -0.01 17.25 5.71
C ILE A 527 -1.47 17.16 5.25
N VAL A 528 -1.72 17.26 3.96
CA VAL A 528 -3.05 16.96 3.39
C VAL A 528 -3.02 15.54 2.82
N ALA A 529 -3.96 14.71 3.27
CA ALA A 529 -3.90 13.28 3.07
C ALA A 529 -5.19 12.67 2.54
N THR A 530 -5.05 11.47 1.96
CA THR A 530 -6.10 10.58 1.39
C THR A 530 -6.81 11.14 0.16
N GLN A 531 -7.17 10.26 -0.79
CA GLN A 531 -7.90 10.62 -2.02
C GLN A 531 -7.24 11.76 -2.82
N MET A 532 -5.90 11.81 -2.87
CA MET A 532 -5.20 12.86 -3.62
C MET A 532 -5.20 12.54 -5.12
N LEU A 533 -4.85 11.30 -5.48
CA LEU A 533 -4.80 10.79 -6.85
C LEU A 533 -5.47 9.40 -6.94
N GLU A 534 -6.57 9.21 -6.21
CA GLU A 534 -7.25 7.93 -5.96
C GLU A 534 -7.45 7.08 -7.24
N SER A 535 -7.87 7.70 -8.34
CA SER A 535 -8.10 7.02 -9.62
C SER A 535 -6.85 6.30 -10.14
N MET A 536 -5.66 6.81 -9.78
CA MET A 536 -4.39 6.24 -10.20
C MET A 536 -4.04 4.90 -9.52
N ILE A 537 -4.83 4.46 -8.53
CA ILE A 537 -4.80 3.08 -8.05
C ILE A 537 -5.02 2.11 -9.23
N SER A 538 -5.91 2.46 -10.15
CA SER A 538 -6.33 1.59 -11.26
C SER A 538 -6.02 2.14 -12.65
N CYS A 539 -5.69 3.44 -12.76
CA CYS A 539 -5.41 4.13 -14.02
C CYS A 539 -3.98 4.72 -14.05
N PRO A 540 -3.30 4.76 -15.20
CA PRO A 540 -1.93 5.30 -15.29
C PRO A 540 -1.88 6.84 -15.24
N THR A 541 -3.02 7.53 -15.26
CA THR A 541 -3.13 8.99 -15.23
C THR A 541 -4.30 9.43 -14.35
N PRO A 542 -4.21 10.54 -13.61
CA PRO A 542 -5.27 11.03 -12.76
C PRO A 542 -6.32 11.79 -13.56
N THR A 543 -7.44 12.08 -12.91
CA THR A 543 -8.44 13.02 -13.39
C THR A 543 -7.96 14.47 -13.25
N ARG A 544 -8.60 15.40 -14.00
CA ARG A 544 -8.34 16.84 -13.83
C ARG A 544 -8.77 17.36 -12.45
N ALA A 545 -9.81 16.76 -11.86
CA ALA A 545 -10.29 17.12 -10.54
C ALA A 545 -9.24 16.81 -9.46
N GLU A 546 -8.62 15.63 -9.52
CA GLU A 546 -7.52 15.23 -8.62
C GLU A 546 -6.27 16.12 -8.77
N CYS A 547 -5.87 16.43 -10.01
CA CYS A 547 -4.78 17.39 -10.22
C CYS A 547 -5.10 18.76 -9.61
N SER A 548 -6.34 19.24 -9.79
CA SER A 548 -6.80 20.50 -9.20
C SER A 548 -6.80 20.44 -7.68
N ASP A 549 -7.24 19.32 -7.09
CA ASP A 549 -7.27 19.12 -5.65
C ASP A 549 -5.86 19.16 -5.03
N VAL A 550 -4.91 18.40 -5.58
CA VAL A 550 -3.50 18.45 -5.17
C VAL A 550 -2.94 19.87 -5.28
N ALA A 551 -3.16 20.54 -6.42
CA ALA A 551 -2.68 21.91 -6.62
C ALA A 551 -3.29 22.88 -5.58
N ASN A 552 -4.58 22.77 -5.26
CA ASN A 552 -5.23 23.63 -4.29
C ASN A 552 -4.73 23.40 -2.86
N ALA A 553 -4.49 22.15 -2.45
CA ALA A 553 -3.86 21.86 -1.15
C ALA A 553 -2.50 22.58 -1.02
N ILE A 554 -1.71 22.58 -2.11
CA ILE A 554 -0.43 23.29 -2.17
C ILE A 554 -0.63 24.81 -2.14
N LEU A 555 -1.59 25.36 -2.87
CA LEU A 555 -1.88 26.80 -2.88
C LEU A 555 -2.42 27.30 -1.52
N ASP A 556 -3.19 26.47 -0.82
CA ASP A 556 -3.64 26.73 0.55
C ASP A 556 -2.48 26.80 1.56
N GLY A 557 -1.36 26.16 1.19
CA GLY A 557 -0.10 26.29 1.88
C GLY A 557 0.27 25.09 2.72
N CYS A 558 -0.26 23.89 2.45
CA CYS A 558 0.20 22.70 3.15
C CYS A 558 1.70 22.44 2.96
N ASP A 559 2.37 21.79 3.91
CA ASP A 559 3.80 21.51 3.83
C ASP A 559 4.09 20.20 3.09
N ALA A 560 3.13 19.28 3.10
CA ALA A 560 3.20 18.02 2.37
C ALA A 560 1.82 17.57 1.86
N VAL A 561 1.85 16.71 0.85
CA VAL A 561 0.70 15.93 0.37
C VAL A 561 1.02 14.44 0.45
N MET A 562 0.00 13.61 0.70
CA MET A 562 0.18 12.19 0.98
C MET A 562 -0.53 11.27 -0.02
N LEU A 563 0.19 10.30 -0.58
CA LEU A 563 -0.39 9.14 -1.28
C LEU A 563 -0.69 8.00 -0.30
N SER A 564 -1.85 7.37 -0.47
CA SER A 564 -2.36 6.28 0.38
C SER A 564 -2.41 4.97 -0.41
N GLY A 565 -3.59 4.56 -0.89
CA GLY A 565 -3.74 3.35 -1.69
C GLY A 565 -3.00 3.45 -3.02
N GLU A 566 -2.85 4.66 -3.54
CA GLU A 566 -2.18 4.98 -4.82
C GLU A 566 -0.76 4.42 -4.89
N SER A 567 -0.02 4.46 -3.78
CA SER A 567 1.36 3.97 -3.70
C SER A 567 1.51 2.63 -2.99
N ALA A 568 0.60 2.30 -2.05
CA ALA A 568 0.70 1.09 -1.25
C ALA A 568 0.18 -0.16 -1.99
N VAL A 569 -0.91 -0.02 -2.75
CA VAL A 569 -1.60 -1.15 -3.42
C VAL A 569 -1.94 -0.89 -4.89
N GLY A 570 -1.72 0.33 -5.37
CA GLY A 570 -2.01 0.75 -6.74
C GLY A 570 -1.21 0.00 -7.79
N LYS A 571 -1.75 -0.05 -9.02
CA LYS A 571 -1.09 -0.63 -10.19
C LYS A 571 0.07 0.24 -10.71
N TYR A 572 0.05 1.54 -10.42
CA TYR A 572 0.96 2.54 -10.98
C TYR A 572 1.66 3.40 -9.90
N PRO A 573 2.29 2.79 -8.87
CA PRO A 573 2.75 3.52 -7.70
C PRO A 573 3.89 4.51 -8.02
N ALA A 574 4.79 4.19 -8.94
CA ALA A 574 5.85 5.10 -9.37
C ALA A 574 5.29 6.28 -10.18
N GLU A 575 4.33 6.02 -11.06
CA GLU A 575 3.67 7.03 -11.87
C GLU A 575 2.83 7.98 -11.02
N CYS A 576 2.15 7.48 -9.97
CA CYS A 576 1.44 8.29 -8.99
C CYS A 576 2.37 9.33 -8.36
N VAL A 577 3.54 8.88 -7.90
CA VAL A 577 4.54 9.72 -7.23
C VAL A 577 5.10 10.77 -8.18
N ALA A 578 5.50 10.34 -9.38
CA ALA A 578 5.98 11.24 -10.42
C ALA A 578 4.92 12.28 -10.82
N MET A 579 3.64 11.87 -10.88
CA MET A 579 2.55 12.77 -11.20
C MET A 579 2.30 13.78 -10.07
N GLN A 580 2.25 13.34 -8.82
CA GLN A 580 2.07 14.22 -7.68
C GLN A 580 3.20 15.26 -7.63
N ARG A 581 4.45 14.85 -7.85
CA ARG A 581 5.59 15.76 -7.93
C ARG A 581 5.42 16.83 -9.00
N ARG A 582 5.03 16.46 -10.22
CA ARG A 582 4.77 17.44 -11.31
C ARG A 582 3.67 18.44 -10.95
N VAL A 583 2.62 17.99 -10.26
CA VAL A 583 1.54 18.89 -9.83
C VAL A 583 2.03 19.86 -8.74
N ILE A 584 2.85 19.39 -7.79
CA ILE A 584 3.48 20.24 -6.77
C ILE A 584 4.33 21.32 -7.43
N GLU A 585 5.24 20.95 -8.32
CA GLU A 585 6.14 21.89 -9.01
C GLU A 585 5.36 22.94 -9.81
N ALA A 586 4.31 22.52 -10.53
CA ALA A 586 3.45 23.44 -11.27
C ALA A 586 2.70 24.42 -10.34
N ALA A 587 2.19 23.95 -9.21
CA ALA A 587 1.48 24.79 -8.24
C ALA A 587 2.42 25.77 -7.51
N GLU A 588 3.64 25.34 -7.17
CA GLU A 588 4.67 26.19 -6.54
C GLU A 588 5.12 27.31 -7.50
N ALA A 589 5.40 26.99 -8.77
CA ALA A 589 5.77 27.99 -9.78
C ALA A 589 4.68 29.06 -9.98
N GLN A 590 3.40 28.66 -9.94
CA GLN A 590 2.28 29.59 -10.03
C GLN A 590 2.19 30.52 -8.82
N ARG A 591 2.50 30.02 -7.62
CA ARG A 591 2.50 30.81 -6.38
C ARG A 591 3.59 31.88 -6.41
N GLU A 592 4.79 31.54 -6.87
CA GLU A 592 5.90 32.48 -7.03
C GLU A 592 5.57 33.59 -8.03
N THR A 593 5.00 33.22 -9.18
CA THR A 593 4.54 34.17 -10.20
C THR A 593 3.48 35.12 -9.64
N SER A 594 2.53 34.61 -8.87
CA SER A 594 1.47 35.42 -8.25
C SER A 594 2.02 36.38 -7.19
N ALA A 595 3.01 35.95 -6.40
CA ALA A 595 3.69 36.78 -5.41
C ALA A 595 4.55 37.89 -6.06
N ALA A 596 5.25 37.58 -7.15
CA ALA A 596 6.00 38.56 -7.92
C ALA A 596 5.07 39.64 -8.52
N ASN A 597 3.92 39.23 -9.06
CA ASN A 597 2.93 40.14 -9.61
C ASN A 597 2.26 41.03 -8.54
N SER A 598 2.04 40.53 -7.32
CA SER A 598 1.50 41.36 -6.22
C SER A 598 2.51 42.41 -5.74
N HIS A 599 3.80 42.05 -5.67
CA HIS A 599 4.89 42.99 -5.36
C HIS A 599 5.10 44.04 -6.47
N ALA A 600 4.96 43.64 -7.74
CA ALA A 600 4.98 44.58 -8.86
C ALA A 600 3.80 45.57 -8.79
N ARG A 601 2.59 45.09 -8.44
CA ARG A 601 1.40 45.96 -8.28
C ARG A 601 1.49 46.90 -7.07
N SER A 602 2.07 46.46 -5.95
CA SER A 602 2.28 47.31 -4.79
C SER A 602 3.39 48.35 -5.00
N SER A 603 4.43 48.01 -5.77
CA SER A 603 5.49 48.95 -6.14
C SER A 603 5.09 49.94 -7.24
N LEU A 604 4.11 49.60 -8.08
CA LEU A 604 3.56 50.48 -9.11
C LEU A 604 2.54 51.53 -8.61
N GLY A 605 2.28 51.62 -7.31
CA GLY A 605 1.48 52.71 -6.74
C GLY A 605 0.13 52.93 -7.45
N VAL A 606 -0.68 51.88 -7.60
CA VAL A 606 -2.04 52.06 -8.14
C VAL A 606 -2.88 52.76 -7.08
N ALA A 607 -2.95 54.08 -7.20
CA ALA A 607 -3.82 54.94 -6.42
C ALA A 607 -5.27 54.42 -6.48
N ASN A 608 -5.91 54.35 -5.32
CA ASN A 608 -7.34 54.11 -5.17
C ASN A 608 -8.15 54.97 -6.15
N MET A 609 -8.64 54.38 -7.24
CA MET A 609 -9.81 54.94 -7.92
C MET A 609 -11.00 54.73 -7.00
N ARG A 610 -11.35 55.77 -6.25
CA ARG A 610 -12.69 55.89 -5.66
C ARG A 610 -13.71 55.81 -6.80
N PRO A 611 -14.82 55.08 -6.66
CA PRO A 611 -15.92 55.20 -7.61
C PRO A 611 -16.43 56.63 -7.52
N SER A 612 -16.48 57.32 -8.67
CA SER A 612 -17.19 58.59 -8.79
C SER A 612 -18.69 58.32 -8.71
N ASP A 613 -19.32 58.99 -7.73
CA ASP A 613 -20.75 59.28 -7.49
C ASP A 613 -21.83 58.52 -8.29
#